data_AF-A0A5C7LKI9-F1
#
_entry.id   AF-A0A5C7LKI9-F1
#
_cell.length_a   1.000
_cell.length_b   1.000
_cell.length_c   1.000
_cell.angle_alpha   90.00
_cell.angle_beta   90.00
_cell.angle_gamma   90.00
#
_symmetry.space_group_name_H-M   'P 1'
#
loop_
_entity.id
_entity.type
_entity.pdbx_description
1 polymer ?
#
loop_
_entity_poly.entity_id
_entity_poly.type
_entity_poly.pdbx_seq_one_letter_code
_entity_poly.pdbx_strand_id
1 'polypeptide(L)'
;MIVCIEGIDGCGKSTQAALLTKYLGAKFFKFPNKDSPTGKLIYEHLEHRWNAKFSEEEKRSVFEEHNLNALIFQALQVANRMELAVELSKLKSKNVVLDRYWPSGYAYGKADGLDGQYLIDLHEYLPQPDLFLLLDVDLKDSSERRPERRDRYEKNPGLLEKVVTNYRMLWQTMAQSQPSKWMVIDARKSKEETTSAINQAIAEWRMRNSET
;
A
#
# COMPACT_ATOMS: atom_id res chain seq x y z
N MET A 1 5.07 10.93 14.42
CA MET A 1 5.56 10.61 13.05
C MET A 1 4.91 9.32 12.59
N ILE A 2 4.19 9.34 11.48
CA ILE A 2 3.59 8.20 10.81
C ILE A 2 4.39 7.92 9.54
N VAL A 3 5.04 6.76 9.47
CA VAL A 3 5.80 6.31 8.31
C VAL A 3 5.08 5.13 7.67
N CYS A 4 4.87 5.18 6.36
CA CYS A 4 4.25 4.11 5.60
C CYS A 4 5.29 3.44 4.69
N ILE A 5 5.40 2.12 4.78
CA ILE A 5 6.23 1.32 3.86
C ILE A 5 5.34 0.72 2.79
N GLU A 6 5.68 0.97 1.53
CA GLU A 6 4.94 0.59 0.33
C GLU A 6 5.80 -0.22 -0.63
N GLY A 7 5.14 -0.89 -1.58
CA GLY A 7 5.78 -1.73 -2.60
C GLY A 7 5.02 -3.04 -2.85
N ILE A 8 5.48 -3.79 -3.85
CA ILE A 8 4.85 -5.06 -4.22
C ILE A 8 5.08 -6.16 -3.19
N ASP A 9 4.26 -7.22 -3.24
CA ASP A 9 4.52 -8.43 -2.46
C ASP A 9 5.92 -8.98 -2.75
N GLY A 10 6.56 -9.65 -1.77
CA GLY A 10 7.94 -10.14 -1.94
C GLY A 10 9.06 -9.09 -1.82
N CYS A 11 8.77 -7.77 -1.79
CA CYS A 11 9.82 -6.75 -1.67
C CYS A 11 10.38 -6.54 -0.24
N GLY A 12 9.88 -7.27 0.76
CA GLY A 12 10.39 -7.22 2.13
C GLY A 12 9.69 -6.22 3.07
N LYS A 13 8.57 -5.61 2.66
CA LYS A 13 7.83 -4.61 3.46
C LYS A 13 7.58 -5.01 4.91
N SER A 14 6.93 -6.16 5.14
CA SER A 14 6.59 -6.59 6.51
C SER A 14 7.83 -6.77 7.38
N THR A 15 8.92 -7.29 6.79
CA THR A 15 10.21 -7.41 7.48
C THR A 15 10.77 -6.04 7.85
N GLN A 16 10.83 -5.12 6.89
CA GLN A 16 11.39 -3.79 7.11
C GLN A 16 10.52 -2.94 8.04
N ALA A 17 9.20 -3.08 7.95
CA ALA A 17 8.27 -2.38 8.83
C ALA A 17 8.41 -2.85 10.28
N ALA A 18 8.61 -4.15 10.52
CA ALA A 18 8.87 -4.67 11.85
C ALA A 18 10.22 -4.18 12.41
N LEU A 19 11.27 -4.16 11.59
CA LEU A 19 12.60 -3.64 11.99
C LEU A 19 12.54 -2.14 12.30
N LEU A 20 11.88 -1.37 11.43
CA LEU A 20 11.71 0.07 11.62
C LEU A 20 10.85 0.36 12.86
N THR A 21 9.84 -0.45 13.13
CA THR A 21 9.01 -0.33 14.34
C THR A 21 9.88 -0.44 15.60
N LYS A 22 10.78 -1.42 15.64
CA LYS A 22 11.73 -1.59 16.75
C LYS A 22 12.70 -0.40 16.84
N TYR A 23 13.25 0.02 15.71
CA TYR A 23 14.20 1.15 15.64
C TYR A 23 13.60 2.47 16.16
N LEU A 24 12.32 2.74 15.86
CA LEU A 24 11.64 3.97 16.25
C LEU A 24 10.90 3.91 17.59
N GLY A 25 10.83 2.74 18.24
CA GLY A 25 9.91 2.52 19.35
C GLY A 25 8.45 2.83 18.97
N ALA A 26 8.05 2.43 17.76
CA ALA A 26 6.77 2.80 17.17
C ALA A 26 5.65 1.80 17.47
N LYS A 27 4.40 2.22 17.23
CA LYS A 27 3.28 1.30 17.00
C LYS A 27 3.31 0.80 15.56
N PHE A 28 2.92 -0.45 15.35
CA PHE A 28 2.88 -1.08 14.05
C PHE A 28 1.46 -1.43 13.65
N PHE A 29 1.09 -1.10 12.42
CA PHE A 29 -0.17 -1.52 11.81
C PHE A 29 0.06 -2.03 10.39
N LYS A 30 -0.71 -3.03 9.99
CA LYS A 30 -0.62 -3.66 8.67
C LYS A 30 -1.96 -3.64 7.98
N PHE A 31 -1.95 -3.33 6.68
CA PHE A 31 -3.12 -3.32 5.84
C PHE A 31 -3.05 -4.40 4.75
N PRO A 32 -4.18 -5.05 4.41
CA PRO A 32 -5.47 -4.99 5.10
C PRO A 32 -5.38 -5.54 6.53
N ASN A 33 -6.11 -4.93 7.48
CA ASN A 33 -6.13 -5.39 8.86
C ASN A 33 -7.05 -6.61 8.99
N LYS A 34 -6.47 -7.81 8.94
CA LYS A 34 -7.21 -9.10 8.98
C LYS A 34 -8.13 -9.28 10.20
N ASP A 35 -7.85 -8.61 11.31
CA ASP A 35 -8.58 -8.80 12.57
C ASP A 35 -9.88 -7.98 12.60
N SER A 36 -10.04 -7.08 11.64
CA SER A 36 -11.20 -6.19 11.52
C SER A 36 -12.33 -6.77 10.66
N PRO A 37 -13.59 -6.31 10.82
CA PRO A 37 -14.72 -6.78 10.01
C PRO A 37 -14.50 -6.61 8.50
N THR A 38 -14.09 -5.42 8.05
CA THR A 38 -13.80 -5.16 6.63
C THR A 38 -12.59 -5.92 6.13
N GLY A 39 -11.57 -6.10 6.99
CA GLY A 39 -10.39 -6.90 6.65
C GLY A 39 -10.74 -8.34 6.32
N LYS A 40 -11.60 -8.98 7.12
CA LYS A 40 -12.08 -10.35 6.84
C LYS A 40 -12.73 -10.45 5.46
N LEU A 41 -13.59 -9.50 5.10
CA LEU A 41 -14.23 -9.44 3.78
C LEU A 41 -13.21 -9.23 2.65
N ILE A 42 -12.19 -8.40 2.86
CA ILE A 42 -11.10 -8.19 1.88
C ILE A 42 -10.34 -9.50 1.64
N TYR A 43 -9.97 -10.23 2.70
CA TYR A 43 -9.29 -11.52 2.56
C TYR A 43 -10.19 -12.56 1.89
N GLU A 44 -11.47 -12.60 2.22
CA GLU A 44 -12.45 -13.44 1.52
C GLU A 44 -12.54 -13.13 0.02
N HIS A 45 -12.46 -11.85 -0.35
CA HIS A 45 -12.42 -11.43 -1.74
C HIS A 45 -11.14 -11.88 -2.45
N LEU A 46 -9.98 -11.67 -1.82
CA LEU A 46 -8.68 -12.07 -2.36
C LEU A 46 -8.54 -13.59 -2.53
N GLU A 47 -9.22 -14.36 -1.68
CA GLU A 47 -9.28 -15.83 -1.72
C GLU A 47 -10.40 -16.37 -2.62
N HIS A 48 -11.12 -15.50 -3.34
CA HIS A 48 -12.29 -15.84 -4.17
C HIS A 48 -13.44 -16.50 -3.41
N ARG A 49 -13.48 -16.38 -2.08
CA ARG A 49 -14.58 -16.88 -1.23
C ARG A 49 -15.78 -15.93 -1.21
N TRP A 50 -15.57 -14.65 -1.54
CA TRP A 50 -16.64 -13.65 -1.64
C TRP A 50 -16.43 -12.71 -2.82
N ASN A 51 -17.47 -12.46 -3.61
CA ASN A 51 -17.49 -11.44 -4.66
C ASN A 51 -18.90 -10.89 -4.79
N ALA A 52 -19.03 -9.63 -5.21
CA ALA A 52 -20.32 -9.10 -5.61
C ALA A 52 -20.81 -9.87 -6.84
N LYS A 53 -22.03 -10.41 -6.76
CA LYS A 53 -22.64 -11.20 -7.83
C LYS A 53 -23.53 -10.30 -8.65
N PHE A 54 -23.15 -10.09 -9.90
CA PHE A 54 -23.94 -9.40 -10.91
C PHE A 54 -24.20 -10.38 -12.05
N SER A 55 -25.43 -10.37 -12.57
CA SER A 55 -25.75 -11.02 -13.84
C SER A 55 -24.99 -10.37 -15.00
N GLU A 56 -24.84 -11.09 -16.11
CA GLU A 56 -24.16 -10.57 -17.30
C GLU A 56 -24.91 -9.37 -17.92
N GLU A 57 -26.23 -9.31 -17.74
CA GLU A 57 -27.07 -8.19 -18.19
C GLU A 57 -26.88 -6.95 -17.31
N GLU A 58 -26.76 -7.11 -15.99
CA GLU A 58 -26.47 -6.01 -15.05
C GLU A 58 -25.06 -5.42 -15.26
N LYS A 59 -24.08 -6.27 -15.60
CA LYS A 59 -22.72 -5.81 -15.93
C LYS A 59 -22.69 -4.93 -17.19
N ARG A 60 -23.50 -5.27 -18.19
CA ARG A 60 -23.55 -4.54 -19.47
C ARG A 60 -24.39 -3.27 -19.39
N SER A 61 -25.53 -3.32 -18.71
CA SER A 61 -26.54 -2.25 -18.74
C SER A 61 -26.20 -1.00 -17.93
N VAL A 62 -25.48 -1.13 -16.81
CA VAL A 62 -25.29 -0.01 -15.87
C VAL A 62 -23.83 0.49 -15.84
N PHE A 63 -22.85 -0.34 -16.20
CA PHE A 63 -21.43 -0.08 -15.90
C PHE A 63 -20.46 -0.59 -16.96
N GLU A 64 -20.83 -0.56 -18.24
CA GLU A 64 -20.01 -1.07 -19.37
C GLU A 64 -18.53 -0.60 -19.35
N GLU A 65 -18.24 0.55 -18.72
CA GLU A 65 -16.90 1.14 -18.60
C GLU A 65 -16.17 0.86 -17.27
N HIS A 66 -16.81 0.28 -16.25
CA HIS A 66 -16.25 0.21 -14.90
C HIS A 66 -16.25 -1.20 -14.29
N ASN A 67 -15.07 -1.61 -13.81
CA ASN A 67 -14.89 -2.88 -13.08
C ASN A 67 -15.54 -2.80 -11.68
N LEU A 68 -16.83 -3.13 -11.59
CA LEU A 68 -17.63 -3.08 -10.35
C LEU A 68 -16.99 -3.80 -9.16
N ASN A 69 -16.45 -4.99 -9.39
CA ASN A 69 -15.78 -5.74 -8.33
C ASN A 69 -14.55 -4.98 -7.82
N ALA A 70 -13.80 -4.31 -8.71
CA ALA A 70 -12.70 -3.45 -8.28
C ALA A 70 -13.17 -2.23 -7.50
N LEU A 71 -14.28 -1.59 -7.90
CA LEU A 71 -14.86 -0.46 -7.15
C LEU A 71 -15.25 -0.87 -5.73
N ILE A 72 -15.99 -1.98 -5.58
CA ILE A 72 -16.39 -2.51 -4.28
C ILE A 72 -15.18 -2.90 -3.45
N PHE A 73 -14.19 -3.56 -4.08
CA PHE A 73 -12.95 -3.93 -3.41
C PHE A 73 -12.20 -2.70 -2.88
N GLN A 74 -12.11 -1.62 -3.66
CA GLN A 74 -11.47 -0.38 -3.20
C GLN A 74 -12.28 0.34 -2.11
N ALA A 75 -13.62 0.30 -2.17
CA ALA A 75 -14.46 0.82 -1.09
C ALA A 75 -14.22 0.07 0.24
N LEU A 76 -14.12 -1.27 0.20
CA LEU A 76 -13.76 -2.07 1.36
C LEU A 76 -12.37 -1.73 1.89
N GLN A 77 -11.40 -1.53 0.99
CA GLN A 77 -10.03 -1.12 1.32
C GLN A 77 -9.99 0.22 2.06
N VAL A 78 -10.78 1.21 1.65
CA VAL A 78 -10.89 2.51 2.34
C VAL A 78 -11.57 2.34 3.69
N ALA A 79 -12.69 1.62 3.75
CA ALA A 79 -13.38 1.35 5.01
C ALA A 79 -12.44 0.67 6.04
N ASN A 80 -11.62 -0.28 5.59
CA ASN A 80 -10.62 -0.95 6.44
C ASN A 80 -9.57 0.00 7.04
N ARG A 81 -9.15 1.02 6.27
CA ARG A 81 -8.22 2.05 6.76
C ARG A 81 -8.93 3.03 7.69
N MET A 82 -10.18 3.38 7.40
CA MET A 82 -11.01 4.26 8.23
C MET A 82 -11.27 3.68 9.62
N GLU A 83 -11.45 2.37 9.75
CA GLU A 83 -11.59 1.71 11.06
C GLU A 83 -10.38 1.95 11.97
N LEU A 84 -9.18 2.09 11.41
CA LEU A 84 -7.97 2.43 12.17
C LEU A 84 -7.76 3.95 12.34
N ALA A 85 -8.40 4.79 11.52
CA ALA A 85 -8.19 6.24 11.53
C ALA A 85 -8.45 6.85 12.93
N VAL A 86 -9.44 6.33 13.66
CA VAL A 86 -9.72 6.73 15.03
C VAL A 86 -8.57 6.40 15.97
N GLU A 87 -7.94 5.23 15.85
CA GLU A 87 -6.78 4.87 16.65
C GLU A 87 -5.56 5.72 16.29
N LEU A 88 -5.29 5.92 14.99
CA LEU A 88 -4.21 6.79 14.52
C LEU A 88 -4.35 8.21 15.08
N SER A 89 -5.57 8.74 15.15
CA SER A 89 -5.85 10.07 15.70
C SER A 89 -5.50 10.21 17.18
N LYS A 90 -5.47 9.10 17.94
CA LYS A 90 -5.10 9.06 19.37
C LYS A 90 -3.58 8.92 19.58
N LEU A 91 -2.83 8.61 18.53
CA LEU A 91 -1.39 8.33 18.59
C LEU A 91 -0.52 9.53 18.17
N LYS A 92 -1.06 10.77 18.20
CA LYS A 92 -0.39 11.99 17.70
C LYS A 92 1.03 12.21 18.25
N SER A 93 1.31 11.80 19.49
CA SER A 93 2.65 11.93 20.12
C SER A 93 3.54 10.70 19.96
N LYS A 94 3.11 9.66 19.23
CA LYS A 94 3.85 8.40 19.08
C LYS A 94 4.33 8.23 17.65
N ASN A 95 5.42 7.48 17.49
CA ASN A 95 5.82 6.98 16.18
C ASN A 95 4.87 5.86 15.77
N VAL A 96 4.48 5.84 14.50
CA VAL A 96 3.64 4.79 13.90
C VAL A 96 4.31 4.34 12.61
N VAL A 97 4.37 3.02 12.39
CA VAL A 97 4.82 2.42 11.14
C VAL A 97 3.66 1.63 10.54
N LEU A 98 3.37 1.90 9.27
CA LEU A 98 2.34 1.23 8.48
C LEU A 98 3.00 0.32 7.44
N ASP A 99 2.56 -0.94 7.35
CA ASP A 99 2.83 -1.85 6.23
C ASP A 99 1.63 -1.81 5.28
N ARG A 100 1.81 -1.11 4.15
CA ARG A 100 0.78 -0.68 3.19
C ARG A 100 -0.18 0.38 3.73
N TYR A 101 -0.67 1.24 2.84
CA TYR A 101 -1.73 2.21 3.07
C TYR A 101 -2.39 2.61 1.74
N TRP A 102 -2.86 3.83 1.58
CA TRP A 102 -3.57 4.25 0.36
C TRP A 102 -2.77 4.09 -0.95
N PRO A 103 -1.42 4.21 -0.99
CA PRO A 103 -0.68 3.96 -2.23
C PRO A 103 -0.86 2.53 -2.78
N SER A 104 -0.97 1.53 -1.89
CA SER A 104 -1.39 0.17 -2.30
C SER A 104 -2.80 0.16 -2.91
N GLY A 105 -3.74 0.96 -2.40
CA GLY A 105 -5.08 1.10 -2.97
C GLY A 105 -5.03 1.63 -4.41
N TYR A 106 -4.25 2.71 -4.62
CA TYR A 106 -4.02 3.28 -5.95
C TYR A 106 -3.36 2.28 -6.91
N ALA A 107 -2.23 1.67 -6.51
CA ALA A 107 -1.43 0.85 -7.42
C ALA A 107 -2.17 -0.40 -7.90
N TYR A 108 -2.87 -1.08 -6.99
CA TYR A 108 -3.65 -2.27 -7.32
C TYR A 108 -5.00 -1.90 -7.98
N GLY A 109 -5.65 -0.83 -7.55
CA GLY A 109 -6.89 -0.35 -8.17
C GLY A 109 -6.70 0.06 -9.63
N LYS A 110 -5.61 0.75 -9.97
CA LYS A 110 -5.28 1.06 -11.37
C LYS A 110 -4.97 -0.20 -12.18
N ALA A 111 -4.32 -1.20 -11.59
CA ALA A 111 -4.06 -2.46 -12.27
C ALA A 111 -5.36 -3.20 -12.63
N ASP A 112 -6.42 -2.96 -11.87
CA ASP A 112 -7.78 -3.48 -12.10
C ASP A 112 -8.62 -2.64 -13.07
N GLY A 113 -8.04 -1.60 -13.66
CA GLY A 113 -8.68 -0.76 -14.67
C GLY A 113 -9.44 0.44 -14.12
N LEU A 114 -9.28 0.78 -12.83
CA LEU A 114 -9.91 1.98 -12.27
C LEU A 114 -9.11 3.24 -12.61
N ASP A 115 -9.83 4.36 -12.70
CA ASP A 115 -9.22 5.67 -12.91
C ASP A 115 -8.31 6.08 -11.74
N GLY A 116 -7.18 6.72 -12.05
CA GLY A 116 -6.19 7.11 -11.07
C GLY A 116 -6.65 8.26 -10.17
N GLN A 117 -7.36 9.25 -10.72
CA GLN A 117 -7.84 10.39 -9.96
C GLN A 117 -8.94 9.95 -9.00
N TYR A 118 -9.89 9.14 -9.48
CA TYR A 118 -10.89 8.50 -8.63
C TYR A 118 -10.26 7.78 -7.42
N LEU A 119 -9.18 7.02 -7.63
CA LEU A 119 -8.51 6.32 -6.54
C LEU A 119 -7.84 7.27 -5.54
N ILE A 120 -7.31 8.41 -5.98
CA ILE A 120 -6.75 9.43 -5.10
C ILE A 120 -7.87 10.05 -4.25
N ASP A 121 -8.96 10.48 -4.89
CA ASP A 121 -10.10 11.13 -4.25
C ASP A 121 -10.77 10.19 -3.24
N LEU A 122 -10.92 8.91 -3.59
CA LEU A 122 -11.49 7.88 -2.72
C LEU A 122 -10.73 7.75 -1.38
N HIS A 123 -9.43 8.06 -1.36
CA HIS A 123 -8.57 7.94 -0.18
C HIS A 123 -8.27 9.30 0.51
N GLU A 124 -8.82 10.41 0.02
CA GLU A 124 -8.46 11.77 0.44
C GLU A 124 -8.63 12.00 1.95
N TYR A 125 -9.73 11.50 2.53
CA TYR A 125 -10.09 11.71 3.94
C TYR A 125 -9.32 10.83 4.92
N LEU A 126 -8.45 9.94 4.44
CA LEU A 126 -7.62 9.12 5.32
C LEU A 126 -6.54 9.97 6.00
N PRO A 127 -6.22 9.69 7.29
CA PRO A 127 -5.06 10.30 7.93
C PRO A 127 -3.80 10.08 7.09
N GLN A 128 -3.13 11.16 6.73
CA GLN A 128 -1.98 11.11 5.83
C GLN A 128 -0.69 10.81 6.62
N PRO A 129 0.09 9.79 6.22
CA PRO A 129 1.45 9.60 6.69
C PRO A 129 2.34 10.83 6.47
N ASP A 130 3.29 11.02 7.38
CA ASP A 130 4.31 12.06 7.28
C ASP A 130 5.36 11.69 6.21
N LEU A 131 5.61 10.39 6.03
CA LEU A 131 6.58 9.86 5.09
C LEU A 131 6.12 8.52 4.50
N PHE A 132 6.27 8.38 3.18
CA PHE A 132 6.15 7.15 2.43
C PHE A 132 7.53 6.67 1.98
N LEU A 133 7.85 5.42 2.32
CA LEU A 133 9.01 4.70 1.85
C LEU A 133 8.57 3.65 0.83
N LEU A 134 8.83 3.90 -0.45
CA LEU A 134 8.56 2.92 -1.50
C LEU A 134 9.76 1.99 -1.65
N LEU A 135 9.59 0.71 -1.29
CA LEU A 135 10.58 -0.33 -1.55
C LEU A 135 10.48 -0.76 -3.01
N ASP A 136 11.43 -0.31 -3.83
CA ASP A 136 11.51 -0.66 -5.25
C ASP A 136 12.34 -1.94 -5.42
N VAL A 137 11.76 -2.91 -6.10
CA VAL A 137 12.38 -4.20 -6.39
C VAL A 137 11.91 -4.69 -7.75
N ASP A 138 12.74 -5.44 -8.45
CA ASP A 138 12.34 -6.05 -9.70
C ASP A 138 11.41 -7.25 -9.46
N LEU A 139 10.50 -7.50 -10.42
CA LEU A 139 9.52 -8.60 -10.33
C LEU A 139 10.19 -9.96 -10.14
N LYS A 140 11.35 -10.15 -10.79
CA LYS A 140 12.15 -11.38 -10.69
C LYS A 140 12.56 -11.63 -9.24
N ASP A 141 13.26 -10.69 -8.62
CA ASP A 141 13.74 -10.81 -7.24
C ASP A 141 12.59 -10.98 -6.24
N SER A 142 11.50 -10.23 -6.45
CA SER A 142 10.27 -10.37 -5.66
C SER A 142 9.71 -11.79 -5.74
N SER A 143 9.65 -12.37 -6.94
CA SER A 143 9.13 -13.72 -7.16
C SER A 143 10.02 -14.81 -6.56
N GLU A 144 11.35 -14.63 -6.58
CA GLU A 144 12.31 -15.56 -5.95
C GLU A 144 12.17 -15.55 -4.42
N ARG A 145 11.92 -14.37 -3.83
CA ARG A 145 11.73 -14.20 -2.37
C ARG A 145 10.37 -14.73 -1.89
N ARG A 146 9.38 -14.83 -2.77
CA ARG A 146 8.04 -15.32 -2.46
C ARG A 146 7.55 -16.30 -3.54
N PRO A 147 8.04 -17.55 -3.51
CA PRO A 147 7.68 -18.55 -4.52
C PRO A 147 6.21 -18.97 -4.44
N GLU A 148 5.60 -18.93 -3.25
CA GLU A 148 4.18 -19.23 -3.08
C GLU A 148 3.31 -18.03 -3.47
N ARG A 149 2.65 -18.14 -4.62
CA ARG A 149 1.67 -17.18 -5.13
C ARG A 149 0.28 -17.50 -4.58
N ARG A 150 -0.20 -16.68 -3.64
CA ARG A 150 -1.40 -17.00 -2.86
C ARG A 150 -2.64 -16.29 -3.40
N ASP A 151 -2.52 -15.02 -3.75
CA ASP A 151 -3.66 -14.19 -4.19
C ASP A 151 -3.73 -13.99 -5.72
N ARG A 152 -4.81 -13.32 -6.17
CA ARG A 152 -5.12 -13.12 -7.59
C ARG A 152 -4.05 -12.32 -8.33
N TYR A 153 -3.43 -11.33 -7.67
CA TYR A 153 -2.41 -10.49 -8.29
C TYR A 153 -1.14 -11.30 -8.43
N GLU A 154 -0.74 -12.00 -7.38
CA GLU A 154 0.45 -12.86 -7.39
C GLU A 154 0.41 -13.93 -8.48
N LYS A 155 -0.77 -14.47 -8.77
CA LYS A 155 -0.98 -15.48 -9.81
C LYS A 155 -0.96 -14.93 -11.24
N ASN A 156 -1.00 -13.60 -11.43
CA ASN A 156 -1.02 -12.96 -12.75
C ASN A 156 0.18 -12.01 -12.93
N PRO A 157 1.26 -12.46 -13.62
CA PRO A 157 2.45 -11.64 -13.84
C PRO A 157 2.17 -10.29 -14.51
N GLY A 158 1.25 -10.24 -15.47
CA GLY A 158 0.91 -8.99 -16.18
C GLY A 158 0.20 -7.99 -15.28
N LEU A 159 -0.61 -8.44 -14.31
CA LEU A 159 -1.18 -7.55 -13.30
C LEU A 159 -0.10 -7.03 -12.35
N LEU A 160 0.83 -7.87 -11.90
CA LEU A 160 1.93 -7.41 -11.04
C LEU A 160 2.82 -6.37 -11.73
N GLU A 161 3.10 -6.52 -13.02
CA GLU A 161 3.85 -5.53 -13.80
C GLU A 161 3.14 -4.18 -13.85
N LYS A 162 1.81 -4.19 -14.04
CA LYS A 162 0.99 -2.99 -13.92
C LYS A 162 1.11 -2.37 -12.53
N VAL A 163 1.05 -3.18 -11.46
CA VAL A 163 1.17 -2.69 -10.07
C VAL A 163 2.53 -2.01 -9.84
N VAL A 164 3.64 -2.62 -10.27
CA VAL A 164 4.99 -2.02 -10.18
C VAL A 164 5.02 -0.67 -10.91
N THR A 165 4.51 -0.66 -12.14
CA THR A 165 4.46 0.55 -12.97
C THR A 165 3.62 1.64 -12.30
N ASN A 166 2.46 1.27 -11.74
CA ASN A 166 1.58 2.20 -11.04
C ASN A 166 2.21 2.79 -9.78
N TYR A 167 2.97 2.00 -9.01
CA TYR A 167 3.74 2.54 -7.87
C TYR A 167 4.80 3.54 -8.31
N ARG A 168 5.57 3.22 -9.38
CA ARG A 168 6.60 4.11 -9.91
C ARG A 168 5.99 5.41 -10.45
N MET A 169 4.89 5.34 -11.18
CA MET A 169 4.14 6.51 -11.67
C MET A 169 3.57 7.35 -10.52
N LEU A 170 3.01 6.70 -9.49
CA LEU A 170 2.49 7.40 -8.32
C LEU A 170 3.61 8.14 -7.60
N TRP A 171 4.74 7.48 -7.37
CA TRP A 171 5.93 8.13 -6.82
C TRP A 171 6.36 9.32 -7.68
N GLN A 172 6.48 9.17 -9.00
CA GLN A 172 6.89 10.26 -9.89
C GLN A 172 5.97 11.49 -9.74
N THR A 173 4.67 11.26 -9.71
CA THR A 173 3.66 12.32 -9.63
C THR A 173 3.64 12.96 -8.23
N MET A 174 3.68 12.15 -7.17
CA MET A 174 3.55 12.63 -5.80
C MET A 174 4.86 13.21 -5.25
N ALA A 175 6.02 12.74 -5.70
CA ALA A 175 7.30 13.32 -5.32
C ALA A 175 7.53 14.70 -5.95
N GLN A 176 6.90 15.00 -7.10
CA GLN A 176 6.92 16.35 -7.68
C GLN A 176 6.10 17.33 -6.84
N SER A 177 4.92 16.92 -6.36
CA SER A 177 4.04 17.80 -5.57
C SER A 177 4.37 17.83 -4.08
N GLN A 178 4.92 16.75 -3.53
CA GLN A 178 5.23 16.57 -2.11
C GLN A 178 6.59 15.88 -1.91
N PRO A 179 7.71 16.49 -2.35
CA PRO A 179 9.04 15.87 -2.33
C PRO A 179 9.54 15.49 -0.93
N SER A 180 9.05 16.15 0.12
CA SER A 180 9.40 15.84 1.50
C SER A 180 8.69 14.59 2.05
N LYS A 181 7.64 14.10 1.39
CA LYS A 181 6.84 12.96 1.86
C LYS A 181 7.16 11.64 1.20
N TRP A 182 7.99 11.60 0.16
CA TRP A 182 8.24 10.39 -0.62
C TRP A 182 9.73 10.11 -0.75
N MET A 183 10.14 8.89 -0.39
CA MET A 183 11.50 8.40 -0.61
C MET A 183 11.43 6.98 -1.21
N VAL A 184 12.27 6.72 -2.20
CA VAL A 184 12.42 5.38 -2.79
C VAL A 184 13.63 4.72 -2.16
N ILE A 185 13.45 3.46 -1.75
CA ILE A 185 14.50 2.62 -1.21
C ILE A 185 14.73 1.49 -2.20
N ASP A 186 15.98 1.36 -2.66
CA ASP A 186 16.39 0.20 -3.45
C ASP A 186 16.39 -1.06 -2.57
N ALA A 187 15.40 -1.93 -2.79
CA ALA A 187 15.20 -3.16 -2.05
C ALA A 187 15.70 -4.41 -2.80
N ARG A 188 16.47 -4.25 -3.89
CA ARG A 188 17.14 -5.36 -4.61
C ARG A 188 18.31 -5.94 -3.82
N LYS A 189 18.87 -5.15 -2.91
CA LYS A 189 19.98 -5.51 -2.02
C LYS A 189 19.57 -6.47 -0.90
N SER A 190 20.53 -6.84 -0.06
CA SER A 190 20.28 -7.65 1.13
C SER A 190 19.30 -6.98 2.11
N LYS A 191 18.74 -7.77 3.02
CA LYS A 191 17.85 -7.30 4.08
C LYS A 191 18.53 -6.24 4.94
N GLU A 192 19.80 -6.46 5.29
CA GLU A 192 20.61 -5.60 6.15
C GLU A 192 20.91 -4.28 5.46
N GLU A 193 21.29 -4.30 4.18
CA GLU A 193 21.50 -3.09 3.38
C GLU A 193 20.21 -2.28 3.22
N THR A 194 19.09 -2.95 2.95
CA THR A 194 17.77 -2.30 2.86
C THR A 194 17.40 -1.65 4.19
N THR A 195 17.68 -2.31 5.32
CA THR A 195 17.45 -1.76 6.67
C THR A 195 18.29 -0.51 6.90
N SER A 196 19.57 -0.56 6.54
CA SER A 196 20.49 0.58 6.65
C SER A 196 20.00 1.77 5.83
N ALA A 197 19.61 1.54 4.58
CA ALA A 197 19.06 2.57 3.70
C ALA A 197 17.77 3.20 4.26
N ILE A 198 16.88 2.40 4.85
CA ILE A 198 15.66 2.91 5.52
C ILE A 198 16.03 3.79 6.72
N ASN A 199 16.95 3.33 7.58
CA ASN A 199 17.36 4.11 8.75
C ASN A 199 18.01 5.43 8.36
N GLN A 200 18.83 5.42 7.30
CA GLN A 200 19.42 6.64 6.73
C GLN A 200 18.33 7.58 6.21
N ALA A 201 17.38 7.07 5.41
CA ALA A 201 16.27 7.86 4.89
C ALA A 201 15.45 8.53 6.00
N ILE A 202 15.22 7.82 7.11
CA ILE A 202 14.53 8.37 8.29
C ILE A 202 15.35 9.48 8.96
N ALA A 203 16.66 9.29 9.11
CA ALA A 203 17.53 10.32 9.68
C ALA A 203 17.54 11.58 8.81
N GLU A 204 17.69 11.44 7.50
CA GLU A 204 17.65 12.54 6.53
C GLU A 204 16.30 13.26 6.53
N TRP A 205 15.20 12.51 6.64
CA TRP A 205 13.87 13.09 6.75
C TRP A 205 13.72 13.88 8.04
N ARG A 206 14.16 13.34 9.19
CA ARG A 206 14.09 14.04 10.48
C ARG A 206 14.89 15.34 10.46
N MET A 207 16.11 15.32 9.94
CA MET A 207 16.94 16.53 9.85
C MET A 207 16.25 17.64 9.05
N ARG A 208 15.65 17.30 7.91
CA ARG A 208 14.92 18.26 7.05
C ARG A 208 13.66 18.84 7.70
N ASN A 209 13.05 18.13 8.64
CA ASN A 209 11.77 18.52 9.26
C ASN A 209 11.91 18.92 10.74
N SER A 210 13.12 18.90 11.31
CA SER A 210 13.40 19.43 12.65
C SER A 210 13.77 20.92 12.66
N GLU A 211 14.04 21.50 11.49
CA GLU A 211 14.36 22.93 11.31
C GLU A 211 13.11 23.81 11.07
N THR A 212 11.91 23.28 11.33
CA THR A 212 10.60 23.95 11.17
C THR A 212 9.77 23.81 12.43
#